data_AF-A0A3B0T6H6-F1
#
_entry.id   AF-A0A3B0T6H6-F1
#
_cell.length_a   1.000
_cell.length_b   1.000
_cell.length_c   1.000
_cell.angle_alpha   90.00
_cell.angle_beta   90.00
_cell.angle_gamma   90.00
#
_symmetry.space_group_name_H-M   'P 1'
#
loop_
_entity.id
_entity.type
_entity.pdbx_description
1 polymer ?
#
loop_
_entity_poly.entity_id
_entity_poly.type
_entity_poly.pdbx_seq_one_letter_code
_entity_poly.pdbx_strand_id
1 'polypeptide(L)'
;GVDCHAIVETMRGHDLGRVIWDGPATPNTGVPGVIGGASADRVLHAETSGDLSWAVSFGDLVETGQEIGQIDHAPIHSKIAGAVRGLLLPGPVTEGLKIADVDPRFDPEAVGRISDKSLSVAGGVLEAILVWLARPAS
;
A
#
# COMPACT_ATOMS: atom_id res chain seq x y z
N GLY A 1 21.38 -6.07 -10.14
CA GLY A 1 21.48 -6.92 -11.35
C GLY A 1 21.98 -6.19 -12.58
N VAL A 2 21.47 -5.01 -12.94
CA VAL A 2 21.96 -4.20 -14.09
C VAL A 2 21.97 -2.71 -13.73
N ASP A 3 20.84 -2.18 -13.24
CA ASP A 3 20.69 -0.75 -12.87
C ASP A 3 20.94 -0.47 -11.37
N CYS A 4 21.16 -1.51 -10.58
CA CYS A 4 21.38 -1.43 -9.13
C CYS A 4 22.18 -2.64 -8.61
N HIS A 5 22.71 -2.53 -7.39
CA HIS A 5 23.53 -3.58 -6.75
C HIS A 5 22.71 -4.79 -6.30
N ALA A 6 21.48 -4.56 -5.87
CA ALA A 6 20.53 -5.58 -5.43
C ALA A 6 19.12 -5.04 -5.59
N ILE A 7 18.17 -5.93 -5.83
CA ILE A 7 16.73 -5.62 -5.87
C ILE A 7 16.07 -6.34 -4.69
N VAL A 8 15.09 -5.72 -4.05
CA VAL A 8 14.23 -6.39 -3.06
C VAL A 8 12.85 -6.54 -3.67
N GLU A 9 12.39 -7.78 -3.81
CA GLU A 9 11.08 -8.06 -4.40
C GLU A 9 9.94 -7.51 -3.53
N THR A 10 8.99 -6.81 -4.15
CA THR A 10 7.86 -6.15 -3.46
C THR A 10 6.50 -6.68 -3.90
N MET A 11 6.45 -7.51 -4.95
CA MET A 11 5.26 -8.24 -5.36
C MET A 11 4.87 -9.22 -4.26
N ARG A 12 3.59 -9.25 -3.89
CA ARG A 12 3.09 -10.24 -2.92
C ARG A 12 3.15 -11.63 -3.56
N GLY A 13 3.73 -12.59 -2.87
CA GLY A 13 3.94 -13.95 -3.35
C GLY A 13 5.03 -14.65 -2.55
N HIS A 14 5.47 -15.82 -3.02
CA HIS A 14 6.50 -16.61 -2.35
C HIS A 14 7.86 -15.92 -2.26
N ASP A 15 8.13 -14.96 -3.15
CA ASP A 15 9.40 -14.24 -3.21
C ASP A 15 9.35 -12.86 -2.56
N LEU A 16 8.25 -12.48 -1.91
CA LEU A 16 8.14 -11.17 -1.26
C LEU A 16 9.29 -10.95 -0.26
N GLY A 17 10.04 -9.85 -0.44
CA GLY A 17 11.19 -9.50 0.40
C GLY A 17 12.48 -10.20 0.02
N ARG A 18 12.50 -11.10 -0.96
CA ARG A 18 13.71 -11.77 -1.43
C ARG A 18 14.68 -10.75 -2.04
N VAL A 19 15.96 -10.89 -1.72
CA VAL A 19 17.04 -10.15 -2.38
C VAL A 19 17.40 -10.84 -3.70
N ILE A 20 17.25 -10.10 -4.79
CA ILE A 20 17.60 -10.53 -6.15
C ILE A 20 18.91 -9.83 -6.53
N TRP A 21 19.98 -10.61 -6.58
CA TRP A 21 21.33 -10.12 -6.91
C TRP A 21 21.56 -10.05 -8.41
N ASP A 22 21.03 -11.03 -9.14
CA ASP A 22 21.08 -11.13 -10.60
C ASP A 22 19.67 -11.33 -11.18
N GLY A 23 19.39 -10.64 -12.29
CA GLY A 23 18.06 -10.58 -12.90
C GLY A 23 17.14 -9.45 -12.38
N PRO A 24 15.95 -9.29 -12.99
CA PRO A 24 14.98 -8.24 -12.65
C PRO A 24 13.99 -8.68 -11.54
N ALA A 25 13.31 -7.70 -10.93
CA ALA A 25 12.10 -7.98 -10.15
C ALA A 25 10.94 -8.42 -11.05
N THR A 26 9.91 -8.99 -10.42
CA THR A 26 8.63 -9.26 -11.08
C THR A 26 8.04 -7.97 -11.67
N PRO A 27 7.54 -7.97 -12.92
CA PRO A 27 6.94 -6.78 -13.52
C PRO A 27 5.78 -6.23 -12.68
N ASN A 28 5.70 -4.89 -12.59
CA ASN A 28 4.58 -4.24 -11.92
C ASN A 28 3.27 -4.54 -12.69
N THR A 29 2.29 -5.13 -12.01
CA THR A 29 0.98 -5.45 -12.59
C THR A 29 0.02 -4.27 -12.57
N GLY A 30 0.31 -3.23 -11.77
CA GLY A 30 -0.63 -2.13 -11.49
C GLY A 30 -1.83 -2.53 -10.62
N VAL A 31 -1.98 -3.81 -10.28
CA VAL A 31 -3.10 -4.32 -9.50
C VAL A 31 -2.68 -4.46 -8.04
N PRO A 32 -3.41 -3.85 -7.08
CA PRO A 32 -3.15 -4.08 -5.67
C PRO A 32 -3.27 -5.56 -5.30
N GLY A 33 -2.29 -6.09 -4.57
CA GLY A 33 -2.34 -7.47 -4.10
C GLY A 33 -3.57 -7.73 -3.21
N VAL A 34 -4.10 -8.96 -3.30
CA VAL A 34 -5.28 -9.41 -2.54
C VAL A 34 -4.99 -9.37 -1.04
N ILE A 35 -5.90 -8.78 -0.27
CA ILE A 35 -5.91 -8.79 1.19
C ILE A 35 -7.34 -9.12 1.64
N GLY A 36 -7.50 -10.13 2.50
CA GLY A 36 -8.81 -10.53 3.04
C GLY A 36 -9.88 -10.83 1.96
N GLY A 37 -9.47 -11.27 0.78
CA GLY A 37 -10.37 -11.56 -0.35
C GLY A 37 -10.63 -10.40 -1.31
N ALA A 38 -10.19 -9.17 -1.02
CA ALA A 38 -10.35 -8.02 -1.91
C ALA A 38 -9.01 -7.54 -2.48
N SER A 39 -9.00 -7.06 -3.73
CA SER A 39 -7.82 -6.52 -4.42
C SER A 39 -7.95 -5.03 -4.73
N ALA A 40 -8.52 -4.65 -5.88
CA ALA A 40 -8.59 -3.28 -6.35
C ALA A 40 -9.61 -2.43 -5.59
N ASP A 41 -10.76 -3.02 -5.24
CA ASP A 41 -11.88 -2.30 -4.62
C ASP A 41 -11.55 -1.74 -3.23
N ARG A 42 -10.50 -2.28 -2.61
CA ARG A 42 -9.99 -1.83 -1.31
C ARG A 42 -9.26 -0.49 -1.41
N VAL A 43 -8.78 -0.12 -2.59
CA VAL A 43 -8.04 1.11 -2.86
C VAL A 43 -8.94 2.11 -3.59
N LEU A 44 -9.14 3.28 -2.99
CA LEU A 44 -9.92 4.35 -3.59
C LEU A 44 -9.01 5.34 -4.30
N HIS A 45 -9.44 5.77 -5.48
CA HIS A 45 -8.80 6.82 -6.26
C HIS A 45 -9.77 7.99 -6.40
N ALA A 46 -9.22 9.21 -6.50
CA ALA A 46 -9.99 10.43 -6.69
C ALA A 46 -10.75 10.38 -8.03
N GLU A 47 -12.07 10.50 -7.98
CA GLU A 47 -12.92 10.56 -9.19
C GLU A 47 -12.90 11.93 -9.87
N THR A 48 -12.44 12.96 -9.15
CA THR A 48 -12.25 14.32 -9.66
C THR A 48 -11.03 14.95 -9.01
N SER A 49 -10.50 16.01 -9.62
CA SER A 49 -9.53 16.90 -8.97
C SER A 49 -10.26 17.90 -8.07
N GLY A 50 -9.62 18.36 -6.99
CA GLY A 50 -10.22 19.31 -6.04
C GLY A 50 -9.56 19.24 -4.66
N ASP A 51 -10.19 19.83 -3.64
CA ASP A 51 -9.71 19.80 -2.26
C ASP A 51 -10.32 18.62 -1.47
N LEU A 52 -9.46 17.70 -1.02
CA LEU A 52 -9.85 16.49 -0.30
C LEU A 52 -10.08 16.75 1.18
N SER A 53 -11.19 16.23 1.72
CA SER A 53 -11.48 16.17 3.15
C SER A 53 -12.10 14.82 3.56
N TRP A 54 -11.94 14.44 4.83
CA TRP A 54 -12.38 13.15 5.36
C TRP A 54 -13.40 13.31 6.49
N ALA A 55 -14.37 12.39 6.53
CA ALA A 55 -15.34 12.24 7.61
C ALA A 55 -15.00 11.08 8.55
N VAL A 56 -13.93 10.33 8.25
CA VAL A 56 -13.44 9.17 9.01
C VAL A 56 -11.95 9.33 9.35
N SER A 57 -11.50 8.52 10.30
CA SER A 57 -10.11 8.40 10.73
C SER A 57 -9.54 7.01 10.48
N PHE A 58 -8.22 6.91 10.57
CA PHE A 58 -7.51 5.64 10.61
C PHE A 58 -8.07 4.72 11.71
N GLY A 59 -8.41 3.48 11.36
CA GLY A 59 -8.97 2.47 12.26
C GLY A 59 -10.51 2.44 12.31
N ASP A 60 -11.20 3.45 11.79
CA ASP A 60 -12.66 3.45 11.75
C ASP A 60 -13.19 2.29 10.90
N LEU A 61 -14.29 1.69 11.35
CA LEU A 61 -15.00 0.67 10.58
C LEU A 61 -16.02 1.34 9.67
N VAL A 62 -16.04 0.94 8.40
CA VAL A 62 -16.94 1.47 7.38
C VAL A 62 -17.71 0.35 6.70
N GLU A 63 -18.92 0.65 6.26
CA GLU A 63 -19.75 -0.23 5.44
C GLU A 63 -19.59 0.06 3.94
N THR A 64 -19.94 -0.92 3.10
CA THR A 64 -20.02 -0.72 1.65
C THR A 64 -21.04 0.38 1.33
N GLY A 65 -20.64 1.37 0.54
CA GLY A 65 -21.49 2.51 0.16
C GLY A 65 -21.55 3.62 1.21
N GLN A 66 -20.86 3.49 2.34
CA GLN A 66 -20.77 4.56 3.34
C GLN A 66 -19.93 5.72 2.79
N GLU A 67 -20.40 6.95 2.97
CA GLU A 67 -19.62 8.16 2.71
C GLU A 67 -18.49 8.29 3.74
N ILE A 68 -17.26 8.43 3.26
CA ILE A 68 -16.06 8.51 4.11
C ILE A 68 -15.32 9.85 4.00
N GLY A 69 -15.72 10.69 3.05
CA GLY A 69 -15.11 12.00 2.80
C GLY A 69 -15.65 12.63 1.53
N GLN A 70 -15.02 13.69 1.06
CA GLN A 70 -15.40 14.40 -0.16
C GLN A 70 -14.21 15.08 -0.82
N ILE A 71 -14.31 15.31 -2.14
CA ILE A 71 -13.44 16.21 -2.91
C ILE A 71 -14.30 17.40 -3.33
N ASP A 72 -14.00 18.59 -2.80
CA ASP A 72 -14.87 19.77 -2.84
C ASP A 72 -16.29 19.47 -2.30
N HIS A 73 -17.23 19.13 -3.20
CA HIS A 73 -18.61 18.76 -2.88
C HIS A 73 -18.99 17.36 -3.37
N ALA A 74 -18.06 16.64 -4.00
CA ALA A 74 -18.29 15.30 -4.52
C ALA A 74 -18.01 14.26 -3.42
N PRO A 75 -19.00 13.46 -2.98
CA PRO A 75 -18.83 12.49 -1.91
C PRO A 75 -17.96 11.30 -2.35
N ILE A 76 -17.09 10.85 -1.46
CA ILE A 76 -16.29 9.64 -1.60
C ILE A 76 -16.97 8.53 -0.79
N HIS A 77 -17.30 7.43 -1.45
CA HIS A 77 -17.92 6.28 -0.81
C HIS A 77 -16.96 5.09 -0.72
N SER A 78 -17.01 4.36 0.40
CA SER A 78 -16.30 3.09 0.51
C SER A 78 -16.88 2.05 -0.44
N LYS A 79 -16.03 1.36 -1.21
CA LYS A 79 -16.46 0.31 -2.15
C LYS A 79 -16.64 -1.05 -1.47
N ILE A 80 -16.10 -1.21 -0.27
CA ILE A 80 -16.15 -2.44 0.53
C ILE A 80 -16.34 -2.10 2.01
N ALA A 81 -16.86 -3.05 2.79
CA ALA A 81 -16.82 -2.94 4.24
C ALA A 81 -15.44 -3.33 4.77
N GLY A 82 -14.97 -2.66 5.83
CA GLY A 82 -13.67 -2.93 6.42
C GLY A 82 -13.19 -1.85 7.38
N ALA A 83 -11.91 -1.92 7.78
CA ALA A 83 -11.25 -0.91 8.59
C ALA A 83 -10.49 0.09 7.71
N VAL A 84 -10.63 1.38 7.96
CA VAL A 84 -9.90 2.45 7.26
C VAL A 84 -8.41 2.33 7.60
N ARG A 85 -7.58 2.01 6.61
CA ARG A 85 -6.15 1.72 6.79
C ARG A 85 -5.24 2.78 6.20
N GLY A 86 -5.69 3.46 5.15
CA GLY A 86 -4.92 4.50 4.47
C GLY A 86 -5.81 5.68 4.13
N LEU A 87 -5.36 6.88 4.47
CA LEU A 87 -5.96 8.14 4.06
C LEU A 87 -4.83 9.08 3.60
N LEU A 88 -4.98 9.66 2.42
CA LEU A 88 -4.13 10.74 1.96
C LEU A 88 -4.38 11.98 2.83
N LEU A 89 -3.34 12.80 3.03
CA LEU A 89 -3.49 14.05 3.76
C LEU A 89 -4.56 14.93 3.07
N PRO A 90 -5.49 15.56 3.83
CA PRO A 90 -6.41 16.54 3.27
C PRO A 90 -5.72 17.65 2.47
N GLY A 91 -6.38 18.15 1.44
CA GLY A 91 -5.88 19.20 0.55
C GLY A 91 -5.96 18.84 -0.94
N PRO A 92 -5.26 19.57 -1.82
CA PRO A 92 -5.41 19.43 -3.27
C PRO A 92 -5.00 18.05 -3.81
N VAL A 93 -5.88 17.44 -4.61
CA VAL A 93 -5.66 16.17 -5.28
C VAL A 93 -6.01 16.26 -6.76
N THR A 94 -5.43 15.36 -7.56
CA THR A 94 -5.74 15.21 -8.98
C THR A 94 -6.58 13.95 -9.22
N GLU A 95 -7.42 13.98 -10.25
CA GLU A 95 -8.18 12.81 -10.70
C GLU A 95 -7.25 11.59 -10.92
N GLY A 96 -7.74 10.42 -10.51
CA GLY A 96 -6.99 9.16 -10.57
C GLY A 96 -5.93 8.98 -9.49
N LEU A 97 -5.68 9.98 -8.63
CA LEU A 97 -4.74 9.83 -7.51
C LEU A 97 -5.30 8.87 -6.47
N LYS A 98 -4.48 7.96 -5.96
CA LYS A 98 -4.86 7.10 -4.82
C LYS A 98 -5.05 7.95 -3.57
N ILE A 99 -6.25 7.89 -2.97
CA ILE A 99 -6.63 8.71 -1.82
C ILE A 99 -6.92 7.91 -0.55
N ALA A 100 -7.39 6.66 -0.66
CA ALA A 100 -7.68 5.84 0.53
C ALA A 100 -7.45 4.33 0.31
N ASP A 101 -7.36 3.60 1.43
CA ASP A 101 -7.25 2.13 1.49
C ASP A 101 -8.12 1.62 2.66
N VAL A 102 -9.05 0.70 2.36
CA VAL A 102 -9.91 0.02 3.33
C VAL A 102 -9.48 -1.43 3.42
N ASP A 103 -9.33 -1.96 4.64
CA ASP A 103 -8.87 -3.32 4.89
C ASP A 103 -10.04 -4.24 5.24
N PRO A 104 -10.41 -5.21 4.38
CA PRO A 104 -11.57 -6.09 4.59
C PRO A 104 -11.35 -7.12 5.71
N ARG A 105 -10.21 -7.10 6.39
CA ARG A 105 -9.94 -8.00 7.53
C ARG A 105 -10.54 -7.51 8.85
N PHE A 106 -11.10 -6.29 8.89
CA PHE A 106 -11.74 -5.70 10.07
C PHE A 106 -10.84 -5.74 11.33
N ASP A 107 -9.57 -5.41 11.16
CA ASP A 107 -8.59 -5.31 12.26
C ASP A 107 -8.14 -3.85 12.43
N PRO A 108 -8.86 -3.02 13.23
CA PRO A 108 -8.48 -1.64 13.51
C PRO A 108 -7.08 -1.51 14.14
N GLU A 109 -6.66 -2.49 14.94
CA GLU A 109 -5.34 -2.43 15.60
C GLU A 109 -4.20 -2.60 14.60
N ALA A 110 -4.43 -3.27 13.47
CA ALA A 110 -3.44 -3.45 12.42
C ALA A 110 -2.96 -2.12 11.80
N VAL A 111 -3.69 -1.02 12.00
CA VAL A 111 -3.28 0.31 11.55
C VAL A 111 -2.06 0.83 12.32
N GLY A 112 -1.93 0.45 13.60
CA GLY A 112 -0.77 0.78 14.43
C GLY A 112 0.43 -0.17 14.27
N ARG A 113 0.32 -1.20 13.42
CA ARG A 113 1.34 -2.25 13.26
C ARG A 113 2.01 -2.16 11.90
N ILE A 114 3.31 -2.46 11.88
CA ILE A 114 4.06 -2.61 10.63
C ILE A 114 3.47 -3.79 9.85
N SER A 115 3.16 -3.59 8.57
CA SER A 115 2.57 -4.64 7.75
C SER A 115 3.54 -5.81 7.52
N ASP A 116 2.98 -7.00 7.31
CA ASP A 116 3.70 -8.19 6.86
C ASP A 116 4.64 -7.89 5.68
N LYS A 117 4.11 -7.20 4.66
CA LYS A 117 4.86 -6.79 3.47
C LYS A 117 6.02 -5.86 3.82
N SER A 118 5.78 -4.87 4.67
CA SER A 118 6.81 -3.92 5.10
C SER A 118 7.93 -4.64 5.86
N LEU A 119 7.59 -5.59 6.74
CA LEU A 119 8.57 -6.39 7.47
C LEU A 119 9.41 -7.27 6.52
N SER A 120 8.77 -7.97 5.58
CA SER A 120 9.49 -8.80 4.59
C SER A 120 10.44 -7.97 3.73
N VAL A 121 9.99 -6.82 3.22
CA VAL A 121 10.83 -5.92 2.42
C VAL A 121 11.99 -5.35 3.25
N ALA A 122 11.73 -4.91 4.48
CA ALA A 122 12.79 -4.41 5.36
C ALA A 122 13.82 -5.50 5.69
N GLY A 123 13.38 -6.74 5.88
CA GLY A 123 14.25 -7.89 6.06
C GLY A 123 15.19 -8.11 4.87
N GLY A 124 14.65 -8.06 3.64
CA GLY A 124 15.47 -8.13 2.42
C GLY A 124 16.47 -6.99 2.29
N VAL A 125 16.06 -5.75 2.63
CA VAL A 125 16.98 -4.60 2.65
C VAL A 125 18.12 -4.82 3.64
N LEU A 126 17.81 -5.28 4.85
CA LEU A 126 18.82 -5.56 5.88
C LEU A 126 19.78 -6.67 5.42
N GLU A 127 19.27 -7.76 4.85
CA GLU A 127 20.07 -8.83 4.26
C GLU A 127 21.03 -8.29 3.20
N ALA A 128 20.53 -7.48 2.27
CA ALA A 128 21.33 -6.91 1.19
C ALA A 128 22.49 -6.06 1.73
N ILE A 129 22.22 -5.23 2.75
CA ILE A 129 23.24 -4.39 3.39
C ILE A 129 24.28 -5.25 4.11
N LEU A 130 23.87 -6.24 4.90
CA LEU A 130 24.79 -7.09 5.63
C LEU A 130 25.70 -7.90 4.69
N VAL A 131 25.13 -8.46 3.62
CA VAL A 131 25.89 -9.16 2.58
C VAL A 131 26.87 -8.21 1.90
N TRP A 132 26.46 -6.97 1.60
CA TRP A 132 27.33 -5.97 1.00
C TRP A 132 28.52 -5.62 1.90
N LEU A 133 28.27 -5.35 3.18
CA LEU A 133 29.29 -4.98 4.16
C LEU A 133 30.26 -6.14 4.49
N ALA A 134 29.79 -7.38 4.37
CA ALA A 134 30.62 -8.57 4.60
C ALA A 134 31.52 -8.94 3.41
N ARG A 135 31.41 -8.24 2.27
CA ARG A 135 32.30 -8.50 1.12
C ARG A 135 33.72 -8.08 1.48
N PRO A 136 34.72 -8.96 1.29
CA PRO A 136 36.12 -8.57 1.46
C PRO A 136 36.44 -7.43 0.49
N ALA A 137 37.18 -6.43 0.99
CA ALA A 137 37.70 -5.37 0.14
C ALA A 137 38.60 -5.99 -0.93
N SER A 138 38.26 -5.75 -2.19
CA SER A 138 39.08 -6.08 -3.37
C SER A 138 40.31 -5.20 -3.43
#